data_AF-A0A8S1BRG5-F1
#
_entry.id   AF-A0A8S1BRG5-F1
#
_cell.length_a   1.000
_cell.length_b   1.000
_cell.length_c   1.000
_cell.angle_alpha   90.00
_cell.angle_beta   90.00
_cell.angle_gamma   90.00
#
_symmetry.space_group_name_H-M   'P 1'
#
loop_
_entity.id
_entity.type
_entity.pdbx_description
1 polymer ?
#
loop_
_entity_poly.entity_id
_entity_poly.type
_entity_poly.pdbx_seq_one_letter_code
_entity_poly.pdbx_strand_id
1 'polypeptide(L)'
;MGVFVKNATMSVSISLTVLKMAGLWAPEHLEGSRNCCIFSVGIYIIIQVVDLCIIWGDIALMTGTAFLLFTNLAQAAKIVNILGRRKRIQVIINDADKELSGIDNYGEGKIVKSCNKEMVILQALYVSVTFVTTLGWATSAEEGQLPLRAWYPYDTTRSPAYELTYVHQVVALLIAAYLNVAKDTLVAALIAQCTCRLRLIGHALENLAIDLEATDKVDDI
;
A
#
# COMPACT_ATOMS: atom_id res chain seq x y z
N MET A 1 1.36 22.37 5.66
CA MET A 1 2.03 21.18 5.06
C MET A 1 1.01 20.45 4.21
N GLY A 2 1.23 20.25 2.91
CA GLY A 2 0.26 19.57 2.05
C GLY A 2 -0.02 18.14 2.53
N VAL A 3 -1.30 17.76 2.62
CA VAL A 3 -1.71 16.39 2.97
C VAL A 3 -1.21 15.41 1.91
N PHE A 4 -1.26 15.83 0.64
CA PHE A 4 -0.85 15.04 -0.53
C PHE A 4 0.66 15.08 -0.76
N VAL A 5 1.27 13.90 -0.94
CA VAL A 5 2.67 13.76 -1.36
C VAL A 5 2.72 13.82 -2.89
N LYS A 6 3.40 14.82 -3.45
CA LYS A 6 3.54 14.96 -4.91
C LYS A 6 4.68 14.08 -5.44
N ASN A 7 4.43 13.42 -6.55
CA ASN A 7 5.41 12.64 -7.32
C ASN A 7 4.93 12.57 -8.80
N ALA A 8 5.87 12.46 -9.74
CA ALA A 8 5.65 12.28 -11.17
C ALA A 8 4.78 11.05 -11.46
N THR A 9 4.88 10.03 -10.61
CA THR A 9 4.01 8.85 -10.64
C THR A 9 2.81 9.04 -9.69
N MET A 10 1.60 8.98 -10.24
CA MET A 10 0.37 9.16 -9.47
C MET A 10 0.20 8.05 -8.40
N SER A 11 0.56 6.82 -8.74
CA SER A 11 0.44 5.68 -7.82
C SER A 11 1.32 5.83 -6.58
N VAL A 12 2.57 6.26 -6.74
CA VAL A 12 3.48 6.55 -5.62
C VAL A 12 2.91 7.66 -4.73
N SER A 13 2.38 8.72 -5.34
CA SER A 13 1.75 9.84 -4.63
C SER A 13 0.59 9.37 -3.74
N ILE A 14 -0.30 8.54 -4.28
CA ILE A 14 -1.47 8.02 -3.56
C ILE A 14 -1.02 7.11 -2.41
N SER A 15 -0.15 6.13 -2.69
CA SER A 15 0.32 5.19 -1.66
C SER A 15 1.03 5.91 -0.51
N LEU A 16 1.94 6.85 -0.81
CA LEU A 16 2.62 7.64 0.22
C LEU A 16 1.65 8.53 1.00
N THR A 17 0.64 9.10 0.35
CA THR A 17 -0.38 9.92 1.02
C THR A 17 -1.20 9.10 2.01
N VAL A 18 -1.65 7.90 1.62
CA VAL A 18 -2.36 6.97 2.52
C VAL A 18 -1.49 6.57 3.71
N LEU A 19 -0.22 6.22 3.47
CA LEU A 19 0.71 5.87 4.55
C LEU A 19 1.03 7.04 5.47
N LYS A 20 1.09 8.27 4.93
CA LYS A 20 1.30 9.50 5.72
C LYS A 20 0.10 9.83 6.59
N MET A 21 -1.12 9.73 6.05
CA MET A 21 -2.36 9.96 6.81
C MET A 21 -2.51 9.00 7.98
N ALA A 22 -2.08 7.75 7.82
CA ALA A 22 -2.09 6.77 8.91
C ALA A 22 -0.92 6.91 9.90
N GLY A 23 -0.07 7.93 9.76
CA GLY A 23 1.07 8.16 10.65
C GLY A 23 2.28 7.25 10.39
N LEU A 24 2.18 6.28 9.48
CA LEU A 24 3.26 5.35 9.17
C LEU A 24 4.39 6.01 8.39
N TRP A 25 4.06 6.93 7.49
CA TRP A 25 5.02 7.74 6.73
C TRP A 25 5.12 9.18 7.28
N ALA A 26 4.97 9.36 8.60
CA ALA A 26 5.05 10.66 9.24
C ALA A 26 6.46 11.28 9.10
N PRO A 27 6.58 12.59 8.83
CA PRO A 27 7.88 13.27 8.70
C PRO A 27 8.75 13.10 9.96
N GLU A 28 10.08 13.24 9.83
CA GLU A 28 11.05 12.89 10.90
C GLU A 28 10.84 13.65 12.22
N HIS A 29 10.18 14.81 12.22
CA HIS A 29 9.83 15.54 13.44
C HIS A 29 8.62 14.96 14.21
N LEU A 30 7.89 13.99 13.64
CA LEU A 30 6.72 13.32 14.23
C LEU A 30 7.03 11.85 14.56
N GLU A 31 8.20 11.58 15.14
CA GLU A 31 8.59 10.21 15.54
C GLU A 31 7.61 9.56 16.53
N GLY A 32 6.97 10.37 17.38
CA GLY A 32 5.96 9.90 18.34
C GLY A 32 4.77 9.21 17.68
N SER A 33 4.28 9.74 16.54
CA SER A 33 3.16 9.13 15.81
C SER A 33 3.53 7.74 15.27
N ARG A 34 4.75 7.59 14.76
CA ARG A 34 5.26 6.31 14.24
C ARG A 34 5.36 5.25 15.35
N ASN A 35 5.94 5.63 16.48
CA ASN A 35 6.11 4.72 17.62
C ASN A 35 4.76 4.30 18.20
N CYS A 36 3.79 5.22 18.25
CA CYS A 36 2.41 4.91 18.64
C CYS A 36 1.78 3.88 17.69
N CYS A 37 1.91 4.05 16.37
CA CYS A 37 1.39 3.08 15.40
C CYS A 37 2.01 1.68 15.58
N ILE A 38 3.33 1.59 15.75
CA ILE A 38 4.03 0.30 15.96
C ILE A 38 3.55 -0.35 17.26
N PHE A 39 3.45 0.42 18.34
CA PHE A 39 3.02 -0.07 19.64
C PHE A 39 1.58 -0.59 19.59
N SER A 40 0.67 0.15 18.95
CA SER A 40 -0.73 -0.28 18.77
C SER A 40 -0.85 -1.57 17.97
N VAL A 41 -0.06 -1.73 16.89
CA VAL A 41 -0.03 -2.98 16.11
C VAL A 41 0.51 -4.15 16.96
N GLY A 42 1.55 -3.91 17.76
CA GLY A 42 2.11 -4.91 18.67
C GLY A 42 1.10 -5.39 19.72
N ILE A 43 0.40 -4.47 20.38
CA ILE A 43 -0.66 -4.81 21.35
C ILE A 43 -1.74 -5.65 20.68
N TYR A 44 -2.18 -5.24 19.48
CA TYR A 44 -3.25 -5.94 18.77
C TYR A 44 -2.89 -7.40 18.45
N ILE A 45 -1.65 -7.65 18.01
CA ILE A 45 -1.16 -9.01 17.77
C ILE A 45 -1.15 -9.83 19.07
N ILE A 46 -0.69 -9.25 20.19
CA ILE A 46 -0.67 -9.94 21.49
C ILE A 46 -2.10 -10.32 21.91
N ILE A 47 -3.05 -9.40 21.78
CA ILE A 47 -4.46 -9.66 22.10
C ILE A 47 -5.01 -10.82 21.25
N GLN A 48 -4.69 -10.86 19.94
CA GLN A 48 -5.14 -11.94 19.05
C GLN A 48 -4.51 -13.29 19.40
N VAL A 49 -3.25 -13.33 19.83
CA VAL A 49 -2.61 -14.55 20.32
C VAL A 49 -3.30 -15.05 21.59
N VAL A 50 -3.60 -14.15 22.53
CA VAL A 50 -4.33 -14.50 23.76
C VAL A 50 -5.74 -15.00 23.44
N ASP A 51 -6.48 -14.34 22.56
CA ASP A 51 -7.81 -14.78 22.13
C ASP A 51 -7.74 -16.19 21.51
N LEU A 52 -6.76 -16.45 20.65
CA LEU A 52 -6.53 -17.76 20.04
C LEU A 52 -6.27 -18.86 21.09
N CYS A 53 -5.58 -18.53 22.19
CA CYS A 53 -5.38 -19.45 23.31
C CYS A 53 -6.65 -19.68 24.13
N ILE A 54 -7.52 -18.67 24.29
CA ILE A 54 -8.77 -18.78 25.05
C ILE A 54 -9.78 -19.68 24.31
N ILE A 55 -9.86 -19.54 22.99
CA ILE A 55 -10.80 -20.31 22.14
C ILE A 55 -10.28 -21.69 21.75
N TRP A 56 -9.20 -22.14 22.40
CA TRP A 56 -8.52 -23.39 22.07
C TRP A 56 -9.47 -24.59 22.17
N GLY A 57 -9.57 -25.35 21.09
CA GLY A 57 -10.46 -26.52 20.97
C GLY A 57 -11.67 -26.28 20.05
N ASP A 58 -12.06 -25.03 19.80
CA ASP A 58 -13.06 -24.69 18.77
C ASP A 58 -12.36 -24.44 17.43
N ILE A 59 -12.29 -25.48 16.59
CA ILE A 59 -11.55 -25.44 15.33
C ILE A 59 -12.08 -24.36 14.38
N ALA A 60 -13.41 -24.18 14.33
CA ALA A 60 -14.03 -23.21 13.43
C ALA A 60 -13.62 -21.79 13.81
N LEU A 61 -13.71 -21.49 15.10
CA LEU A 61 -13.37 -20.18 15.65
C LEU A 61 -11.86 -19.91 15.61
N MET A 62 -11.05 -20.92 15.94
CA MET A 62 -9.59 -20.86 15.85
C MET A 62 -9.13 -20.54 14.44
N THR A 63 -9.75 -21.14 13.41
CA THR A 63 -9.38 -20.89 12.01
C THR A 63 -9.65 -19.43 11.63
N GLY A 64 -10.80 -18.88 12.03
CA GLY A 64 -11.13 -17.47 11.80
C GLY A 64 -10.15 -16.52 12.49
N THR A 65 -9.87 -16.73 13.78
CA THR A 65 -8.93 -15.90 14.54
C THR A 65 -7.49 -16.04 14.03
N ALA A 66 -7.04 -17.24 13.67
CA ALA A 66 -5.71 -17.49 13.11
C ALA A 66 -5.52 -16.82 11.75
N PHE A 67 -6.54 -16.82 10.89
CA PHE A 67 -6.51 -16.12 9.61
C PHE A 67 -6.25 -14.62 9.79
N LEU A 68 -6.96 -13.99 10.74
CA LEU A 68 -6.76 -12.58 11.08
C LEU A 68 -5.37 -12.35 11.68
N LEU A 69 -4.94 -13.21 12.62
CA LEU A 69 -3.62 -13.12 13.25
C LEU A 69 -2.49 -13.13 12.22
N PHE A 70 -2.48 -14.10 11.30
CA PHE A 70 -1.44 -14.18 10.27
C PHE A 70 -1.48 -13.00 9.31
N THR A 71 -2.68 -12.50 8.99
CA THR A 71 -2.84 -11.28 8.18
C THR A 71 -2.19 -10.07 8.87
N ASN A 72 -2.41 -9.90 10.18
CA ASN A 72 -1.84 -8.81 10.96
C ASN A 72 -0.34 -8.96 11.19
N LEU A 73 0.16 -10.18 11.37
CA LEU A 73 1.59 -10.45 11.45
C LEU A 73 2.31 -10.08 10.14
N ALA A 74 1.71 -10.42 9.00
CA ALA A 74 2.19 -9.99 7.68
C ALA A 74 2.15 -8.45 7.55
N GLN A 75 1.09 -7.77 8.03
CA GLN A 75 1.05 -6.30 8.08
C GLN A 75 2.24 -5.74 8.86
N ALA A 76 2.47 -6.24 10.07
CA ALA A 76 3.53 -5.78 10.94
C ALA A 76 4.90 -5.97 10.30
N ALA A 77 5.17 -7.13 9.68
CA ALA A 77 6.41 -7.40 8.98
C ALA A 77 6.64 -6.43 7.80
N LYS A 78 5.59 -6.10 7.03
CA LYS A 78 5.66 -5.09 5.96
C LYS A 78 5.97 -3.70 6.52
N ILE A 79 5.30 -3.32 7.61
CA ILE A 79 5.52 -2.04 8.29
C ILE A 79 6.97 -1.91 8.74
N VAL A 80 7.50 -2.92 9.45
CA VAL A 80 8.89 -2.93 9.92
C VAL A 80 9.87 -2.84 8.75
N ASN A 81 9.64 -3.56 7.66
CA ASN A 81 10.49 -3.49 6.47
C ASN A 81 10.49 -2.11 5.82
N ILE A 82 9.31 -1.52 5.63
CA ILE A 82 9.17 -0.18 5.02
C ILE A 82 9.83 0.89 5.89
N LEU A 83 9.64 0.81 7.21
CA LEU A 83 10.24 1.75 8.14
C LEU A 83 11.76 1.59 8.25
N GLY A 84 12.25 0.35 8.37
CA GLY A 84 13.69 0.06 8.43
C GLY A 84 14.44 0.47 7.16
N ARG A 85 13.77 0.47 6.01
CA ARG A 85 14.35 0.85 4.70
C ARG A 85 13.91 2.24 4.23
N ARG A 86 13.25 3.02 5.09
CA ARG A 86 12.60 4.28 4.71
C ARG A 86 13.52 5.25 3.97
N LYS A 87 14.73 5.49 4.49
CA LYS A 87 15.71 6.40 3.86
C LYS A 87 16.06 5.94 2.45
N ARG A 88 16.31 4.64 2.27
CA ARG A 88 16.61 4.05 0.96
C ARG A 88 15.44 4.14 0.00
N ILE A 89 14.21 3.87 0.47
CA ILE A 89 12.99 4.02 -0.32
C ILE A 89 12.81 5.48 -0.75
N GLN A 90 13.02 6.44 0.15
CA GLN A 90 12.89 7.86 -0.16
C GLN A 90 13.89 8.32 -1.23
N VAL A 91 15.14 7.83 -1.19
CA VAL A 91 16.14 8.10 -2.23
C VAL A 91 15.67 7.56 -3.58
N ILE A 92 15.23 6.30 -3.65
CA ILE A 92 14.72 5.70 -4.90
C ILE A 92 13.56 6.52 -5.47
N ILE A 93 12.61 6.93 -4.62
CA ILE A 93 11.45 7.72 -5.03
C ILE A 93 11.88 9.08 -5.57
N ASN A 94 12.78 9.77 -4.88
CA ASN A 94 13.24 11.10 -5.28
C ASN A 94 14.07 11.05 -6.57
N ASP A 95 14.92 10.03 -6.74
CA ASP A 95 15.73 9.87 -7.94
C ASP A 95 14.86 9.54 -9.16
N ALA A 96 13.90 8.62 -8.99
CA ALA A 96 12.93 8.32 -10.05
C ALA A 96 12.05 9.52 -10.39
N ASP A 97 11.63 10.31 -9.39
CA ASP A 97 10.83 11.52 -9.60
C ASP A 97 11.57 12.56 -10.45
N LYS A 98 12.84 12.83 -10.12
CA LYS A 98 13.69 13.78 -10.86
C LYS A 98 13.90 13.35 -12.30
N GLU A 99 14.19 12.08 -12.53
CA GLU A 99 14.40 11.58 -13.90
C GLU A 99 13.11 11.61 -14.72
N LEU A 100 12.00 11.10 -14.18
CA LEU A 100 10.75 10.99 -14.92
C LEU A 100 10.06 12.34 -15.16
N SER A 101 10.27 13.31 -14.26
CA SER A 101 9.71 14.67 -14.40
C SER A 101 10.50 15.55 -15.37
N GLY A 102 11.77 15.22 -15.65
CA GLY A 102 12.64 15.99 -16.55
C GLY A 102 12.60 15.55 -18.03
N ILE A 103 11.71 14.62 -18.40
CA ILE A 103 11.61 14.11 -19.77
C ILE A 103 10.75 15.05 -20.63
N ASP A 104 11.41 15.76 -21.54
CA ASP A 104 10.76 16.67 -22.51
C ASP A 104 10.60 16.05 -23.91
N ASN A 105 11.29 14.92 -24.19
CA ASN A 105 11.22 14.26 -25.48
C ASN A 105 9.87 13.54 -25.66
N TYR A 106 9.21 13.75 -26.80
CA TYR A 106 7.91 13.15 -27.11
C TYR A 106 7.93 11.61 -27.12
N GLY A 107 9.00 11.01 -27.64
CA GLY A 107 9.16 9.54 -27.69
C GLY A 107 9.25 8.92 -26.29
N GLU A 108 10.14 9.44 -25.46
CA GLU A 108 10.35 9.02 -24.07
C GLU A 108 9.12 9.31 -23.20
N GLY A 109 8.45 10.45 -23.40
CA GLY A 109 7.22 10.81 -22.70
C GLY A 109 6.10 9.79 -22.94
N LYS A 110 6.03 9.19 -24.13
CA LYS A 110 5.07 8.10 -24.42
C LYS A 110 5.36 6.84 -23.60
N ILE A 111 6.64 6.49 -23.42
CA ILE A 111 7.07 5.35 -22.59
C ILE A 111 6.67 5.57 -21.13
N VAL A 112 6.98 6.74 -20.58
CA VAL A 112 6.62 7.11 -19.21
C VAL A 112 5.10 7.09 -19.00
N LYS A 113 4.34 7.66 -19.94
CA LYS A 113 2.88 7.66 -19.88
C LYS A 113 2.30 6.25 -19.92
N SER A 114 2.87 5.35 -20.73
CA SER A 114 2.44 3.95 -20.76
C SER A 114 2.68 3.26 -19.42
N CYS A 115 3.88 3.42 -18.86
CA CYS A 115 4.24 2.81 -17.58
C CYS A 115 3.36 3.35 -16.43
N ASN A 116 3.10 4.66 -16.40
CA ASN A 116 2.20 5.26 -15.40
C ASN A 116 0.76 4.76 -15.59
N LYS A 117 0.27 4.59 -16.82
CA LYS A 117 -1.06 4.04 -17.09
C LYS A 117 -1.19 2.60 -16.57
N GLU A 118 -0.20 1.75 -16.83
CA GLU A 118 -0.15 0.37 -16.29
C GLU A 118 -0.25 0.37 -14.76
N MET A 119 0.49 1.24 -14.08
CA MET A 119 0.44 1.35 -12.61
C MET A 119 -0.90 1.87 -12.08
N VAL A 120 -1.51 2.86 -12.76
CA VAL A 120 -2.81 3.40 -12.35
C VAL A 120 -3.90 2.34 -12.50
N ILE A 121 -3.86 1.55 -13.57
CA ILE A 121 -4.78 0.42 -13.77
C ILE A 121 -4.59 -0.60 -12.65
N LEU A 122 -3.35 -1.01 -12.37
CA LEU A 122 -3.04 -1.95 -11.29
C LEU A 122 -3.58 -1.45 -9.95
N GLN A 123 -3.33 -0.18 -9.63
CA GLN A 123 -3.80 0.41 -8.37
C GLN A 123 -5.33 0.50 -8.31
N ALA A 124 -6.00 0.86 -9.40
CA ALA A 124 -7.45 0.90 -9.46
C ALA A 124 -8.07 -0.48 -9.24
N LEU A 125 -7.45 -1.54 -9.80
CA LEU A 125 -7.86 -2.92 -9.59
C LEU A 125 -7.69 -3.35 -8.13
N TYR A 126 -6.55 -3.05 -7.49
CA TYR A 126 -6.37 -3.35 -6.08
C TYR A 126 -7.38 -2.63 -5.19
N VAL A 127 -7.65 -1.35 -5.47
CA VAL A 127 -8.65 -0.55 -4.75
C VAL A 127 -10.06 -1.13 -4.91
N SER A 128 -10.45 -1.51 -6.13
CA SER A 128 -11.78 -2.05 -6.41
C SER A 128 -11.99 -3.41 -5.77
N VAL A 129 -11.02 -4.33 -5.92
CA VAL A 129 -11.07 -5.65 -5.29
C VAL A 129 -11.14 -5.51 -3.77
N THR A 130 -10.31 -4.65 -3.19
CA THR A 130 -10.31 -4.41 -1.74
C THR A 130 -11.66 -3.88 -1.26
N PHE A 131 -12.23 -2.91 -1.97
CA PHE A 131 -13.54 -2.37 -1.65
C PHE A 131 -14.62 -3.46 -1.66
N VAL A 132 -14.68 -4.25 -2.74
CA VAL A 132 -15.65 -5.36 -2.88
C VAL A 132 -15.46 -6.39 -1.77
N THR A 133 -14.22 -6.78 -1.45
CA THR A 133 -13.95 -7.73 -0.37
C THR A 133 -14.37 -7.16 1.00
N THR A 134 -14.03 -5.91 1.30
CA THR A 134 -14.42 -5.27 2.56
C THR A 134 -15.93 -5.10 2.70
N LEU A 135 -16.63 -4.78 1.60
CA LEU A 135 -18.09 -4.76 1.58
C LEU A 135 -18.67 -6.15 1.80
N GLY A 136 -18.12 -7.17 1.15
CA GLY A 136 -18.52 -8.57 1.36
C GLY A 136 -18.45 -8.94 2.84
N TRP A 137 -17.30 -8.70 3.48
CA TRP A 137 -17.12 -8.89 4.92
C TRP A 137 -18.14 -8.10 5.76
N ALA A 138 -18.37 -6.83 5.42
CA ALA A 138 -19.34 -5.99 6.11
C ALA A 138 -20.79 -6.42 5.90
N THR A 139 -21.11 -7.21 4.87
CA THR A 139 -22.46 -7.73 4.62
C THR A 139 -22.65 -9.18 5.05
N SER A 140 -21.57 -9.93 5.24
CA SER A 140 -21.60 -11.34 5.65
C SER A 140 -21.81 -11.54 7.14
N ALA A 141 -21.85 -10.46 7.94
CA ALA A 141 -22.18 -10.54 9.36
C ALA A 141 -23.64 -11.00 9.54
N GLU A 142 -23.85 -12.01 10.39
CA GLU A 142 -25.21 -12.45 10.75
C GLU A 142 -25.97 -11.32 11.46
N GLU A 143 -27.29 -11.28 11.29
CA GLU A 143 -28.13 -10.28 11.97
C GLU A 143 -27.90 -10.32 13.48
N GLY A 144 -27.52 -9.17 14.05
CA GLY A 144 -27.22 -9.05 15.49
C GLY A 144 -25.80 -9.47 15.89
N GLN A 145 -24.93 -9.84 14.94
CA GLN A 145 -23.52 -10.11 15.18
C GLN A 145 -22.60 -9.04 14.57
N LEU A 146 -21.46 -8.83 15.24
CA LEU A 146 -20.43 -7.94 14.73
C LEU A 146 -19.62 -8.63 13.60
N PRO A 147 -19.22 -7.90 12.54
CA PRO A 147 -18.42 -8.45 11.44
C PRO A 147 -17.10 -9.08 11.89
N LEU A 148 -16.49 -8.51 12.93
CA LEU A 148 -15.35 -9.08 13.62
C LEU A 148 -15.73 -9.41 15.05
N ARG A 149 -15.50 -10.66 15.43
CA ARG A 149 -15.53 -11.05 16.84
C ARG A 149 -14.43 -10.30 17.58
N ALA A 150 -14.84 -9.56 18.60
CA ALA A 150 -13.94 -8.92 19.54
C ALA A 150 -14.65 -8.78 20.89
N TRP A 151 -13.87 -8.79 21.97
CA TRP A 151 -14.39 -8.49 23.29
C TRP A 151 -14.43 -6.99 23.52
N TYR A 152 -15.57 -6.48 24.01
CA TYR A 152 -15.76 -5.09 24.37
C TYR A 152 -16.17 -4.99 25.84
N PRO A 153 -15.78 -3.93 26.56
CA PRO A 153 -16.12 -3.72 27.97
C PRO A 153 -17.58 -3.26 28.18
N TYR A 154 -18.43 -3.38 27.17
CA TYR A 154 -19.83 -2.97 27.18
C TYR A 154 -20.66 -3.97 26.34
N ASP A 155 -21.98 -3.97 26.55
CA ASP A 155 -22.90 -4.84 25.83
C ASP A 155 -23.09 -4.36 24.37
N THR A 156 -22.42 -5.05 23.45
CA THR A 156 -22.50 -4.77 22.01
C THR A 156 -23.76 -5.32 21.36
N THR A 157 -24.66 -6.01 22.08
CA THR A 157 -25.90 -6.57 21.51
C THR A 157 -27.07 -5.58 21.54
N ARG A 158 -26.94 -4.47 22.26
CA ARG A 158 -28.02 -3.48 22.41
C ARG A 158 -27.78 -2.21 21.60
N SER A 159 -28.86 -1.67 21.03
CA SER A 159 -28.85 -0.33 20.42
C SER A 159 -28.71 0.74 21.51
N PRO A 160 -27.90 1.80 21.32
CA PRO A 160 -27.15 2.16 20.10
C PRO A 160 -25.72 1.60 20.02
N ALA A 161 -25.26 0.87 21.04
CA ALA A 161 -23.88 0.38 21.13
C ALA A 161 -23.53 -0.60 20.00
N TYR A 162 -24.46 -1.48 19.62
CA TYR A 162 -24.31 -2.40 18.48
C TYR A 162 -23.97 -1.64 17.20
N GLU A 163 -24.83 -0.71 16.80
CA GLU A 163 -24.71 0.05 15.54
C GLU A 163 -23.41 0.87 15.51
N LEU A 164 -23.07 1.52 16.62
CA LEU A 164 -21.85 2.32 16.73
C LEU A 164 -20.60 1.44 16.59
N THR A 165 -20.60 0.26 17.24
CA THR A 165 -19.48 -0.70 17.17
C THR A 165 -19.36 -1.29 15.78
N TYR A 166 -20.49 -1.61 15.14
CA TYR A 166 -20.54 -2.11 13.78
C TYR A 166 -19.90 -1.12 12.79
N VAL A 167 -20.35 0.14 12.81
CA VAL A 167 -19.80 1.21 11.97
C VAL A 167 -18.30 1.39 12.25
N HIS A 168 -17.91 1.39 13.52
CA HIS A 168 -16.51 1.48 13.91
C HIS A 168 -15.66 0.35 13.31
N GLN A 169 -16.11 -0.91 13.42
CA GLN A 169 -15.39 -2.06 12.87
C GLN A 169 -15.27 -2.00 11.35
N VAL A 170 -16.35 -1.64 10.65
CA VAL A 170 -16.34 -1.50 9.18
C VAL A 170 -15.36 -0.43 8.73
N VAL A 171 -15.38 0.74 9.39
CA VAL A 171 -14.43 1.82 9.10
C VAL A 171 -12.99 1.40 9.42
N ALA A 172 -12.75 0.76 10.55
CA ALA A 172 -11.43 0.27 10.93
C ALA A 172 -10.89 -0.77 9.93
N LEU A 173 -11.74 -1.71 9.50
CA LEU A 173 -11.43 -2.70 8.47
C LEU A 173 -11.07 -2.05 7.13
N LEU A 174 -11.87 -1.09 6.67
CA LEU A 174 -11.58 -0.34 5.45
C LEU A 174 -10.22 0.34 5.54
N ILE A 175 -9.95 1.07 6.63
CA ILE A 175 -8.67 1.75 6.83
C ILE A 175 -7.51 0.74 6.83
N ALA A 176 -7.63 -0.36 7.57
CA ALA A 176 -6.59 -1.39 7.63
C ALA A 176 -6.32 -2.04 6.27
N ALA A 177 -7.38 -2.34 5.50
CA ALA A 177 -7.30 -2.93 4.18
C ALA A 177 -6.63 -1.98 3.18
N TYR A 178 -7.06 -0.71 3.13
CA TYR A 178 -6.42 0.30 2.27
C TYR A 178 -4.98 0.56 2.66
N LEU A 179 -4.64 0.52 3.95
CA LEU A 179 -3.26 0.62 4.39
C LEU A 179 -2.43 -0.59 3.97
N ASN A 180 -2.98 -1.79 3.96
CA ASN A 180 -2.30 -2.95 3.41
C ASN A 180 -2.02 -2.75 1.92
N VAL A 181 -3.05 -2.41 1.15
CA VAL A 181 -2.93 -2.15 -0.29
C VAL A 181 -1.90 -1.07 -0.58
N ALA A 182 -1.91 0.05 0.15
CA ALA A 182 -0.96 1.14 -0.06
C ALA A 182 0.50 0.70 0.11
N LYS A 183 0.79 -0.22 1.05
CA LYS A 183 2.14 -0.78 1.21
C LYS A 183 2.54 -1.63 0.00
N ASP A 184 1.64 -2.49 -0.47
CA ASP A 184 1.91 -3.40 -1.59
C ASP A 184 2.03 -2.64 -2.92
N THR A 185 1.12 -1.69 -3.17
CA THR A 185 1.14 -0.85 -4.37
C THR A 185 2.31 0.12 -4.36
N LEU A 186 2.80 0.57 -3.19
CA LEU A 186 4.04 1.34 -3.12
C LEU A 186 5.21 0.51 -3.67
N VAL A 187 5.39 -0.72 -3.20
CA VAL A 187 6.47 -1.59 -3.68
C VAL A 187 6.31 -1.89 -5.18
N ALA A 188 5.09 -2.20 -5.63
CA ALA A 188 4.82 -2.42 -7.04
C ALA A 188 5.14 -1.18 -7.91
N ALA A 189 4.81 0.01 -7.42
CA ALA A 189 5.10 1.27 -8.11
C ALA A 189 6.62 1.52 -8.21
N LEU A 190 7.39 1.23 -7.15
CA LEU A 190 8.86 1.34 -7.19
C LEU A 190 9.47 0.39 -8.22
N ILE A 191 8.98 -0.86 -8.29
CA ILE A 191 9.41 -1.83 -9.30
C ILE A 191 9.08 -1.32 -10.69
N ALA A 192 7.87 -0.84 -10.90
CA ALA A 192 7.44 -0.32 -12.19
C ALA A 192 8.20 0.96 -12.60
N GLN A 193 8.64 1.79 -11.64
CA GLN A 193 9.51 2.94 -11.91
C GLN A 193 10.88 2.47 -12.41
N CYS A 194 11.44 1.44 -11.79
CA CYS A 194 12.68 0.80 -12.25
C CYS A 194 12.50 0.25 -13.68
N THR A 195 11.42 -0.48 -13.95
CA THR A 195 11.11 -0.98 -15.30
C THR A 195 10.96 0.15 -16.32
N CYS A 196 10.31 1.26 -15.96
CA CYS A 196 10.18 2.43 -16.82
C CYS A 196 11.55 3.01 -17.19
N ARG A 197 12.45 3.17 -16.21
CA ARG A 197 13.82 3.66 -16.43
C ARG A 197 14.62 2.72 -17.33
N LEU A 198 14.48 1.40 -17.15
CA LEU A 198 15.12 0.42 -18.03
C LEU A 198 14.59 0.50 -19.48
N ARG A 199 13.28 0.72 -19.66
CA ARG A 199 12.70 0.94 -21.01
C ARG A 199 13.23 2.21 -21.67
N LEU A 200 13.42 3.28 -20.91
CA LEU A 200 14.03 4.53 -21.41
C LEU A 200 15.48 4.32 -21.85
N ILE A 201 16.27 3.61 -21.05
CA ILE A 201 17.65 3.27 -21.41
C ILE A 201 17.67 2.42 -22.69
N GLY A 202 16.80 1.42 -22.79
CA GLY A 202 16.66 0.61 -24.01
C GLY A 202 16.35 1.47 -25.24
N HIS A 203 15.41 2.40 -25.12
CA HIS A 203 15.07 3.33 -26.21
C HIS A 203 16.24 4.25 -26.59
N ALA A 204 17.00 4.76 -25.62
CA ALA A 204 18.17 5.59 -25.88
C ALA A 204 19.29 4.80 -26.60
N LEU A 205 19.50 3.53 -26.23
CA LEU A 205 20.47 2.66 -26.88
C LEU A 205 20.07 2.31 -28.32
N GLU A 206 18.78 2.08 -28.58
CA GLU A 206 18.25 1.87 -29.93
C GLU A 206 18.50 3.10 -30.82
N ASN A 207 18.20 4.30 -30.32
CA ASN A 207 18.44 5.54 -31.07
C ASN A 207 19.93 5.74 -31.36
N LEU A 208 20.81 5.46 -30.38
CA LEU A 208 22.26 5.54 -30.58
C LEU A 208 22.77 4.58 -31.66
N ALA A 209 22.24 3.34 -31.70
CA ALA A 209 22.62 2.36 -32.71
C ALA A 209 22.21 2.83 -34.12
N ILE A 210 21.02 3.40 -34.27
CA ILE A 210 20.52 3.96 -35.54
C ILE A 210 21.41 5.12 -36.01
N ASP A 211 21.79 6.01 -35.09
CA ASP A 211 22.66 7.16 -35.40
C ASP A 211 24.07 6.73 -35.84
N LEU A 212 24.62 5.67 -35.23
CA LEU A 212 25.90 5.09 -35.62
C LEU A 212 25.84 4.47 -37.03
N GLU A 213 24.81 3.67 -37.33
CA GLU A 213 24.61 3.10 -38.68
C GLU A 213 24.40 4.17 -39.76
N ALA A 214 23.77 5.29 -39.40
CA ALA A 214 23.60 6.42 -40.32
C ALA A 214 24.92 7.13 -40.61
N THR A 215 25.83 7.19 -39.62
CA THR A 215 27.14 7.84 -39.76
C THR A 215 28.09 7.01 -40.62
N ASP A 216 28.16 5.70 -40.43
CA ASP A 216 29.00 4.80 -41.24
C ASP A 216 28.64 4.86 -42.74
N LYS A 217 27.34 5.01 -43.07
CA LYS A 217 26.88 5.15 -44.45
C LYS A 217 27.26 6.47 -45.12
N VAL A 218 27.60 7.50 -44.35
CA VAL A 218 28.05 8.80 -44.88
C VAL A 218 29.55 8.79 -45.18
N ASP A 219 30.34 8.04 -44.42
CA ASP A 219 31.79 7.93 -44.64
C ASP A 219 32.19 6.99 -45.80
N ASP A 220 31.26 6.13 -46.25
CA ASP A 220 31.44 5.23 -47.41
C ASP A 220 31.11 5.88 -48.80
N ILE A 221 30.76 7.18 -48.85
CA ILE A 221 30.44 7.95 -50.07
C ILE A 221 31.51 8.99 -50.36
#